data_AF-A0A7J4SK23-F1
#
_entry.id   AF-A0A7J4SK23-F1
#
_cell.length_a   1.000
_cell.length_b   1.000
_cell.length_c   1.000
_cell.angle_alpha   90.00
_cell.angle_beta   90.00
_cell.angle_gamma   90.00
#
_symmetry.space_group_name_H-M   'P 1'
#
loop_
_entity.id
_entity.type
_entity.pdbx_description
1 polymer ?
#
loop_
_entity_poly.entity_id
_entity_poly.type
_entity_poly.pdbx_seq_one_letter_code
_entity_poly.pdbx_strand_id
1 'polypeptide(L)'
;AVTVFLRGGTEHIVDELERAVSDGLDVVTAAVESGEVVPGAGVVEIGIASRVRSVAASIEGRKQLAVEAFADAVEVIPRTLAENAGLDQIDTLVDLRAANDSGRAGIIAKGESGELADPVKHGILDPAAVKREAIDSATEAATMIIRIDDIIAAS
;
A
#
# COMPACT_ATOMS: atom_id res chain seq x y z
N ALA A 1 -19.53 -25.16 8.62
CA ALA A 1 -19.27 -24.23 9.74
C ALA A 1 -18.09 -24.76 10.53
N VAL A 2 -17.12 -23.89 10.84
CA VAL A 2 -15.93 -24.20 11.65
C VAL A 2 -15.87 -23.16 12.76
N THR A 3 -15.42 -23.56 13.95
CA THR A 3 -15.22 -22.65 15.08
C THR A 3 -13.73 -22.50 15.34
N VAL A 4 -13.23 -21.27 15.29
CA VAL A 4 -11.87 -20.92 15.71
C VAL A 4 -11.95 -20.46 17.16
N PHE A 5 -11.16 -21.07 18.05
CA PHE A 5 -11.15 -20.76 19.47
C PHE A 5 -9.82 -20.11 19.84
N LEU A 6 -9.90 -18.86 20.32
CA LEU A 6 -8.75 -18.03 20.66
C LEU A 6 -8.56 -17.96 22.18
N ARG A 7 -7.30 -17.88 22.62
CA ARG A 7 -6.92 -17.73 24.04
C ARG A 7 -5.87 -16.64 24.17
N GLY A 8 -6.06 -15.75 25.14
CA GLY A 8 -5.14 -14.67 25.48
C GLY A 8 -4.95 -14.56 26.99
N GLY A 9 -3.90 -13.86 27.42
CA GLY A 9 -3.58 -13.66 28.84
C GLY A 9 -4.47 -12.62 29.53
N THR A 10 -5.11 -11.74 28.76
CA THR A 10 -6.05 -10.71 29.20
C THR A 10 -7.16 -10.56 28.15
N GLU A 11 -8.29 -9.95 28.51
CA GLU A 11 -9.40 -9.68 27.57
C GLU A 11 -8.92 -8.85 26.37
N HIS A 12 -8.18 -7.77 26.62
CA HIS A 12 -7.64 -6.93 25.55
C HIS A 12 -6.76 -7.69 24.54
N ILE A 13 -5.99 -8.68 24.99
CA ILE A 13 -5.18 -9.52 24.09
C ILE A 13 -6.06 -10.47 23.28
N VAL A 14 -7.16 -10.98 23.86
CA VAL A 14 -8.14 -11.79 23.13
C VAL A 14 -8.82 -10.97 22.04
N ASP A 15 -9.24 -9.74 22.36
CA ASP A 15 -9.89 -8.85 21.39
C ASP A 15 -8.97 -8.54 20.20
N GLU A 16 -7.69 -8.25 20.47
CA GLU A 16 -6.72 -7.97 19.40
C GLU A 16 -6.42 -9.23 18.56
N LEU A 17 -6.35 -10.41 19.20
CA LEU A 17 -6.21 -11.68 18.47
C LEU A 17 -7.42 -11.96 17.58
N GLU A 18 -8.64 -11.73 18.08
CA GLU A 18 -9.87 -11.90 17.30
C GLU A 18 -9.87 -10.98 16.10
N ARG A 19 -9.49 -9.71 16.29
CA ARG A 19 -9.38 -8.73 15.21
C ARG A 19 -8.35 -9.16 14.16
N ALA A 20 -7.13 -9.49 14.57
CA ALA A 20 -6.06 -9.89 13.66
C ALA A 20 -6.39 -11.17 12.86
N VAL A 21 -7.04 -12.15 13.50
CA VAL A 21 -7.50 -13.37 12.82
C VAL A 21 -8.61 -13.05 11.82
N SER A 22 -9.56 -12.19 12.20
CA SER A 22 -10.65 -11.77 11.31
C SER A 22 -10.11 -11.01 10.09
N ASP A 23 -9.24 -10.03 10.30
CA ASP A 23 -8.58 -9.28 9.22
C ASP A 23 -7.82 -10.22 8.27
N GLY A 24 -7.10 -11.21 8.82
CA GLY A 24 -6.40 -12.21 8.01
C GLY A 24 -7.34 -13.10 7.18
N LEU A 25 -8.48 -13.50 7.75
CA LEU A 25 -9.50 -14.29 7.04
C LEU A 25 -10.16 -13.47 5.93
N ASP A 26 -10.44 -12.19 6.17
CA ASP A 26 -11.03 -11.28 5.19
C ASP A 26 -10.09 -11.07 3.99
N VAL A 27 -8.80 -10.85 4.25
CA VAL A 27 -7.77 -10.72 3.20
C VAL A 27 -7.64 -12.00 2.37
N VAL A 28 -7.61 -13.17 3.02
CA VAL A 28 -7.56 -14.46 2.30
C VAL A 28 -8.83 -14.69 1.49
N THR A 29 -9.99 -14.35 2.04
CA THR A 29 -11.27 -14.45 1.32
C THR A 29 -11.25 -13.55 0.08
N ALA A 30 -10.83 -12.30 0.22
CA ALA A 30 -10.70 -11.39 -0.92
C ALA A 30 -9.73 -11.91 -1.99
N ALA A 31 -8.60 -12.53 -1.60
CA ALA A 31 -7.68 -13.16 -2.53
C ALA A 31 -8.31 -14.35 -3.28
N VAL A 32 -9.06 -15.21 -2.57
CA VAL A 32 -9.72 -16.38 -3.16
C VAL A 32 -10.85 -15.97 -4.10
N GLU A 33 -11.68 -15.01 -3.68
CA GLU A 33 -12.83 -14.55 -4.47
C GLU A 33 -12.41 -13.78 -5.72
N SER A 34 -11.39 -12.91 -5.62
CA SER A 34 -10.87 -12.17 -6.77
C SER A 34 -9.99 -13.03 -7.70
N GLY A 35 -9.43 -14.13 -7.19
CA GLY A 35 -8.55 -15.03 -7.94
C GLY A 35 -7.18 -14.43 -8.31
N GLU A 36 -6.86 -13.23 -7.79
CA GLU A 36 -5.66 -12.48 -8.15
C GLU A 36 -4.95 -11.94 -6.90
N VAL A 37 -3.64 -12.20 -6.82
CA VAL A 37 -2.74 -11.63 -5.81
C VAL A 37 -1.57 -10.92 -6.48
N VAL A 38 -1.07 -9.91 -5.81
CA VAL A 38 0.09 -9.11 -6.24
C VAL A 38 1.17 -9.13 -5.17
N PRO A 39 2.45 -8.86 -5.53
CA PRO A 39 3.49 -8.72 -4.54
C PRO A 39 3.19 -7.56 -3.57
N GLY A 40 3.30 -7.81 -2.27
CA GLY A 40 3.10 -6.75 -1.28
C GLY A 40 4.36 -5.89 -1.06
N ALA A 41 4.56 -5.44 0.18
CA ALA A 41 5.79 -4.75 0.61
C ALA A 41 6.16 -3.49 -0.19
N GLY A 42 5.17 -2.75 -0.70
CA GLY A 42 5.38 -1.51 -1.43
C GLY A 42 5.74 -1.67 -2.92
N VAL A 43 5.83 -2.90 -3.43
CA VAL A 43 6.21 -3.17 -4.84
C VAL A 43 5.20 -2.59 -5.81
N VAL A 44 3.91 -2.81 -5.54
CA VAL A 44 2.82 -2.40 -6.43
C VAL A 44 2.74 -0.88 -6.49
N GLU A 45 2.90 -0.20 -5.35
CA GLU A 45 2.85 1.24 -5.23
C GLU A 45 4.01 1.91 -6.00
N ILE A 46 5.23 1.36 -5.92
CA ILE A 46 6.37 1.80 -6.74
C ILE A 46 6.08 1.61 -8.23
N GLY A 47 5.52 0.46 -8.62
CA GLY A 47 5.15 0.18 -10.01
C GLY A 47 4.09 1.14 -10.55
N ILE A 48 3.05 1.42 -9.78
CA ILE A 48 2.01 2.40 -10.11
C ILE A 48 2.63 3.78 -10.29
N ALA A 49 3.42 4.25 -9.32
CA ALA A 49 4.04 5.56 -9.37
C ALA A 49 4.99 5.72 -10.56
N SER A 50 5.83 4.72 -10.84
CA SER A 50 6.72 4.71 -12.01
C SER A 50 5.91 4.81 -13.31
N ARG A 51 4.84 4.01 -13.44
CA ARG A 51 3.98 4.04 -14.63
C ARG A 51 3.27 5.38 -14.78
N VAL A 52 2.67 5.92 -13.74
CA VAL A 52 2.00 7.22 -13.75
C VAL A 52 2.97 8.33 -14.16
N ARG A 53 4.19 8.33 -13.59
CA ARG A 53 5.24 9.30 -13.91
C ARG A 53 5.70 9.19 -15.37
N SER A 54 5.80 7.98 -15.92
CA SER A 54 6.11 7.77 -17.35
C SER A 54 5.03 8.37 -18.27
N VAL A 55 3.75 8.30 -17.87
CA VAL A 55 2.65 8.90 -18.62
C VAL A 55 2.66 10.42 -18.47
N ALA A 56 2.98 10.94 -17.28
CA ALA A 56 3.07 12.37 -17.02
C ALA A 56 4.01 13.10 -18.00
N ALA A 57 5.13 12.47 -18.38
CA ALA A 57 6.09 13.01 -19.34
C ALA A 57 5.50 13.27 -20.75
N SER A 58 4.37 12.67 -21.08
CA SER A 58 3.64 12.89 -22.34
C SER A 58 2.52 13.94 -22.26
N ILE A 59 2.28 14.50 -21.06
CA ILE A 59 1.19 15.45 -20.81
C ILE A 59 1.78 16.86 -20.77
N GLU A 60 1.15 17.79 -21.49
CA GLU A 60 1.59 19.18 -21.52
C GLU A 60 0.88 20.07 -20.49
N GLY A 61 1.61 21.06 -19.98
CA GLY A 61 1.09 22.13 -19.14
C GLY A 61 0.70 21.67 -17.73
N ARG A 62 -0.23 22.39 -17.11
CA ARG A 62 -0.55 22.23 -15.67
C ARG A 62 -1.11 20.86 -15.31
N LYS A 63 -1.66 20.11 -16.27
CA LYS A 63 -2.18 18.76 -16.04
C LYS A 63 -1.07 17.78 -15.66
N GLN A 64 0.15 17.97 -16.20
CA GLN A 64 1.31 17.16 -15.85
C GLN A 64 1.58 17.20 -14.34
N LEU A 65 1.55 18.38 -13.73
CA LEU A 65 1.80 18.58 -12.29
C LEU A 65 0.83 17.77 -11.42
N ALA A 66 -0.44 17.66 -11.82
CA ALA A 66 -1.43 16.88 -11.08
C ALA A 66 -1.16 15.37 -11.19
N VAL A 67 -0.71 14.90 -12.36
CA VAL A 67 -0.36 13.49 -12.57
C VAL A 67 0.93 13.11 -11.83
N GLU A 68 1.91 14.01 -11.79
CA GLU A 68 3.12 13.85 -10.97
C GLU A 68 2.78 13.81 -9.47
N ALA A 69 1.94 14.73 -8.99
CA ALA A 69 1.49 14.74 -7.61
C ALA A 69 0.75 13.45 -7.20
N PHE A 70 -0.02 12.85 -8.13
CA PHE A 70 -0.64 11.55 -7.90
C PHE A 70 0.41 10.43 -7.73
N ALA A 71 1.44 10.40 -8.58
CA ALA A 71 2.53 9.43 -8.44
C ALA A 71 3.25 9.58 -7.09
N ASP A 72 3.51 10.81 -6.67
CA ASP A 72 4.17 11.10 -5.40
C ASP A 72 3.29 10.70 -4.19
N ALA A 73 1.97 10.87 -4.29
CA ALA A 73 1.03 10.46 -3.26
C ALA A 73 1.01 8.94 -3.07
N VAL A 74 1.08 8.16 -4.16
CA VAL A 74 1.18 6.69 -4.10
C VAL A 74 2.50 6.25 -3.45
N GLU A 75 3.61 6.95 -3.70
CA GLU A 75 4.92 6.65 -3.10
C GLU A 75 5.01 6.94 -1.60
N VAL A 76 4.01 7.61 -1.00
CA VAL A 76 3.95 7.79 0.45
C VAL A 76 3.89 6.43 1.16
N ILE A 77 3.21 5.44 0.60
CA ILE A 77 3.10 4.10 1.21
C ILE A 77 4.47 3.44 1.38
N PRO A 78 5.27 3.21 0.32
CA PRO A 78 6.61 2.64 0.47
C PRO A 78 7.56 3.54 1.26
N ARG A 79 7.40 4.87 1.21
CA ARG A 79 8.17 5.80 2.05
C ARG A 79 7.92 5.56 3.54
N THR A 80 6.66 5.45 3.94
CA THR A 80 6.26 5.19 5.32
C THR A 80 6.69 3.79 5.77
N LEU A 81 6.64 2.79 4.88
CA LEU A 81 7.20 1.47 5.17
C LEU A 81 8.72 1.53 5.44
N ALA A 82 9.46 2.30 4.65
CA ALA A 82 10.90 2.46 4.83
C ALA A 82 11.21 3.12 6.19
N GLU A 83 10.48 4.20 6.52
CA GLU A 83 10.60 4.89 7.81
C GLU A 83 10.32 3.95 8.99
N ASN A 84 9.21 3.23 8.94
CA ASN A 84 8.82 2.29 10.00
C ASN A 84 9.78 1.10 10.12
N ALA A 85 10.49 0.75 9.05
CA ALA A 85 11.52 -0.29 9.04
C ALA A 85 12.92 0.24 9.43
N GLY A 86 13.05 1.52 9.80
CA GLY A 86 14.32 2.14 10.20
C GLY A 86 15.30 2.36 9.04
N LEU A 87 14.81 2.38 7.80
CA LEU A 87 15.61 2.61 6.59
C LEU A 87 15.65 4.09 6.21
N ASP A 88 16.70 4.50 5.50
CA ASP A 88 16.72 5.82 4.88
C ASP A 88 15.67 5.88 3.76
N GLN A 89 14.71 6.79 3.90
CA GLN A 89 13.56 6.87 3.01
C GLN A 89 13.94 7.22 1.57
N ILE A 90 14.97 8.05 1.37
CA ILE A 90 15.35 8.53 0.04
C ILE A 90 16.09 7.43 -0.69
N ASP A 91 17.13 6.88 -0.06
CA ASP A 91 17.95 5.82 -0.63
C ASP A 91 17.09 4.58 -0.92
N THR A 92 16.21 4.21 0.02
CA THR A 92 15.31 3.06 -0.16
C THR A 92 14.37 3.23 -1.36
N LEU A 93 13.78 4.41 -1.55
CA LEU A 93 12.90 4.65 -2.69
C LEU A 93 13.67 4.65 -4.03
N VAL A 94 14.91 5.14 -4.05
CA VAL A 94 15.77 5.09 -5.24
C VAL A 94 16.08 3.64 -5.60
N ASP A 95 16.52 2.85 -4.62
CA ASP A 95 16.88 1.45 -4.80
C ASP A 95 15.66 0.61 -5.20
N LEU A 96 14.49 0.84 -4.59
CA LEU A 96 13.23 0.17 -4.95
C LEU A 96 12.85 0.41 -6.41
N ARG A 97 12.97 1.64 -6.90
CA ARG A 97 12.64 1.95 -8.31
C ARG A 97 13.60 1.22 -9.25
N ALA A 98 14.91 1.33 -9.00
CA ALA A 98 15.92 0.66 -9.82
C ALA A 98 15.78 -0.87 -9.83
N ALA A 99 15.47 -1.47 -8.67
CA ALA A 99 15.30 -2.91 -8.53
C ALA A 99 14.00 -3.42 -9.18
N ASN A 100 12.92 -2.63 -9.16
CA ASN A 100 11.66 -3.00 -9.81
C ASN A 100 11.65 -2.79 -11.33
N ASP A 101 12.54 -1.94 -11.87
CA ASP A 101 12.73 -1.84 -13.32
C ASP A 101 13.37 -3.10 -13.93
N SER A 102 14.21 -3.79 -13.14
CA SER A 102 14.99 -4.97 -13.58
C SER A 102 14.49 -6.29 -12.99
N GLY A 103 13.53 -6.24 -12.07
CA GLY A 103 13.08 -7.40 -11.30
C GLY A 103 11.93 -7.06 -10.37
N ARG A 104 12.00 -7.57 -9.13
CA ARG A 104 10.97 -7.37 -8.11
C ARG A 104 11.64 -7.25 -6.74
N ALA A 105 11.48 -6.09 -6.10
CA ALA A 105 12.01 -5.84 -4.76
C ALA A 105 11.04 -4.96 -3.96
N GLY A 106 10.76 -5.37 -2.73
CA GLY A 106 9.94 -4.66 -1.75
C GLY A 106 10.68 -4.56 -0.42
N ILE A 107 10.10 -3.79 0.50
CA ILE A 107 10.65 -3.56 1.84
C ILE A 107 10.24 -4.71 2.76
N ILE A 108 11.20 -5.54 3.16
CA ILE A 108 10.98 -6.66 4.07
C ILE A 108 11.47 -6.26 5.46
N ALA A 109 10.54 -6.09 6.40
CA ALA A 109 10.88 -5.85 7.79
C ALA A 109 11.32 -7.15 8.48
N LYS A 110 12.46 -7.10 9.17
CA LYS A 110 13.02 -8.18 10.00
C LYS A 110 13.42 -7.62 11.37
N GLY A 111 12.51 -7.72 12.33
CA GLY A 111 12.74 -7.17 13.67
C GLY A 111 12.83 -5.64 13.63
N GLU A 112 13.96 -5.08 14.06
CA GLU A 112 14.19 -3.63 14.12
C GLU A 112 14.83 -3.04 12.84
N SER A 113 15.02 -3.84 11.79
CA SER A 113 15.58 -3.38 10.51
C SER A 113 14.75 -3.84 9.31
N GLY A 114 14.91 -3.14 8.20
CA GLY A 114 14.40 -3.54 6.89
C GLY A 114 15.51 -3.99 5.94
N GLU A 115 15.14 -4.72 4.89
CA GLU A 115 15.99 -4.93 3.72
C GLU A 115 15.14 -4.94 2.45
N LEU A 116 15.78 -4.73 1.30
CA LEU A 116 15.14 -4.88 0.00
C LEU A 116 15.30 -6.32 -0.50
N ALA A 117 14.19 -7.01 -0.71
CA ALA A 117 14.18 -8.36 -1.25
C ALA A 117 12.87 -8.65 -2.00
N ASP A 118 12.80 -9.78 -2.71
CA ASP A 118 11.59 -10.18 -3.44
C ASP A 118 10.50 -10.63 -2.44
N PRO A 119 9.42 -9.85 -2.25
CA PRO A 119 8.40 -10.18 -1.26
C PRO A 119 7.69 -11.50 -1.52
N VAL A 120 7.63 -11.97 -2.78
CA VAL A 120 7.01 -13.25 -3.10
C VAL A 120 7.82 -14.42 -2.52
N LYS A 121 9.15 -14.31 -2.49
CA LYS A 121 10.02 -15.32 -1.85
C LYS A 121 9.86 -15.33 -0.32
N HIS A 122 9.37 -14.23 0.25
CA HIS A 122 9.06 -14.09 1.66
C HIS A 122 7.59 -14.38 2.00
N GLY A 123 6.76 -14.75 1.01
CA GLY A 123 5.34 -15.03 1.20
C GLY A 123 4.48 -13.78 1.46
N ILE A 124 4.99 -12.58 1.16
CA ILE A 124 4.27 -11.32 1.33
C ILE A 124 3.50 -11.00 0.05
N LEU A 125 2.19 -11.25 0.09
CA LEU A 125 1.26 -11.09 -1.02
C LEU A 125 0.05 -10.31 -0.55
N ASP A 126 -0.44 -9.42 -1.41
CA ASP A 126 -1.65 -8.65 -1.18
C ASP A 126 -2.72 -9.06 -2.21
N PRO A 127 -4.02 -9.13 -1.83
CA PRO A 127 -5.09 -9.32 -2.79
C PRO A 127 -5.12 -8.13 -3.77
N ALA A 128 -5.16 -8.42 -5.07
CA ALA A 128 -5.17 -7.35 -6.08
C ALA A 128 -6.41 -6.45 -5.95
N ALA A 129 -7.56 -7.04 -5.59
CA ALA A 129 -8.81 -6.31 -5.37
C ALA A 129 -8.68 -5.25 -4.26
N VAL A 130 -8.04 -5.58 -3.14
CA VAL A 130 -7.83 -4.64 -2.01
C VAL A 130 -6.98 -3.44 -2.45
N LYS A 131 -5.93 -3.69 -3.24
CA LYS A 131 -5.08 -2.61 -3.77
C LYS A 131 -5.82 -1.69 -4.74
N ARG A 132 -6.62 -2.26 -5.63
CA ARG A 132 -7.45 -1.48 -6.58
C ARG A 132 -8.45 -0.62 -5.81
N GLU A 133 -9.20 -1.23 -4.90
CA GLU A 133 -10.20 -0.53 -4.08
C GLU A 133 -9.58 0.62 -3.28
N ALA A 134 -8.40 0.40 -2.68
CA ALA A 134 -7.71 1.44 -1.92
C ALA A 134 -7.36 2.66 -2.78
N ILE A 135 -6.88 2.44 -4.02
CA ILE A 135 -6.56 3.53 -4.95
C ILE A 135 -7.82 4.23 -5.46
N ASP A 136 -8.85 3.46 -5.83
CA ASP A 136 -10.10 4.00 -6.36
C ASP A 136 -10.82 4.84 -5.30
N SER A 137 -11.04 4.28 -4.11
CA SER A 137 -11.65 4.97 -2.98
C SER A 137 -10.89 6.23 -2.57
N ALA A 138 -9.55 6.17 -2.50
CA ALA A 138 -8.73 7.33 -2.17
C ALA A 138 -8.82 8.44 -3.24
N THR A 139 -8.86 8.04 -4.52
CA THR A 139 -8.98 8.97 -5.65
C THR A 139 -10.34 9.65 -5.66
N GLU A 140 -11.41 8.90 -5.43
CA GLU A 140 -12.77 9.44 -5.32
C GLU A 140 -12.89 10.41 -4.16
N ALA A 141 -12.41 10.02 -2.97
CA ALA A 141 -12.40 10.87 -1.78
C ALA A 141 -11.63 12.18 -2.02
N ALA A 142 -10.40 12.10 -2.54
CA ALA A 142 -9.59 13.27 -2.86
C ALA A 142 -10.29 14.18 -3.89
N THR A 143 -10.90 13.60 -4.92
CA THR A 143 -11.65 14.33 -5.95
C THR A 143 -12.92 14.99 -5.38
N MET A 144 -13.60 14.36 -4.42
CA MET A 144 -14.71 14.98 -3.71
C MET A 144 -14.24 16.17 -2.88
N ILE A 145 -13.19 16.01 -2.08
CA ILE A 145 -12.67 17.04 -1.18
C ILE A 145 -12.15 18.25 -1.96
N ILE A 146 -11.36 18.05 -3.01
CA ILE A 146 -10.75 19.16 -3.76
C ILE A 146 -11.76 20.02 -4.54
N ARG A 147 -12.98 19.51 -4.75
CA ARG A 147 -14.07 20.24 -5.41
C ARG A 147 -14.84 21.16 -4.45
N ILE A 148 -14.64 21.04 -3.15
CA ILE A 148 -15.28 21.91 -2.16
C ILE A 148 -14.60 23.28 -2.21
N ASP A 149 -15.35 24.31 -2.60
CA ASP A 149 -14.88 25.68 -2.70
C ASP A 149 -15.26 26.56 -1.49
N ASP A 150 -16.24 26.14 -0.69
CA ASP A 150 -16.64 26.81 0.54
C ASP A 150 -17.21 25.83 1.58
N ILE A 151 -17.02 26.13 2.87
CA ILE A 151 -17.55 25.36 4.01
C ILE A 151 -18.32 26.30 4.93
N ILE A 152 -19.64 26.12 4.98
CA ILE A 152 -20.49 26.84 5.93
C ILE A 152 -20.56 26.02 7.21
N ALA A 153 -19.82 26.44 8.23
CA ALA A 153 -19.95 25.87 9.57
C ALA A 153 -21.22 26.41 10.23
N ALA A 154 -22.18 25.54 10.50
CA ALA A 154 -23.31 25.84 11.38
C ALA A 154 -22.91 25.44 12.80
N SER A 155 -22.76 26.43 13.68
CA SER A 155 -22.61 26.27 15.13
C SER A 155 -23.96 26.11 15.81
#